data_AF-A0A5R9DSF7-F1
#
_entry.id   AF-A0A5R9DSF7-F1
#
_cell.length_a   1.000
_cell.length_b   1.000
_cell.length_c   1.000
_cell.angle_alpha   90.00
_cell.angle_beta   90.00
_cell.angle_gamma   90.00
#
_symmetry.space_group_name_H-M   'P 1'
#
loop_
_entity.id
_entity.type
_entity.pdbx_description
1 polymer ?
#
loop_
_entity_poly.entity_id
_entity_poly.type
_entity_poly.pdbx_seq_one_letter_code
_entity_poly.pdbx_strand_id
1 'polypeptide(L)' 'SSIAYKRNTIPRKSLHYRTPLEVFLSYLDEAVLSSLI' A
#
# COMPACT_ATOMS: atom_id res chain seq x y z
N SER A 1 -1.86 -14.69 1.24
CA SER A 1 -1.71 -15.32 2.57
C SER A 1 -2.03 -14.28 3.66
N SER A 2 -2.51 -14.71 4.84
CA SER A 2 -2.91 -13.81 5.93
C SER A 2 -1.75 -12.93 6.45
N ILE A 3 -0.51 -13.44 6.41
CA ILE A 3 0.69 -12.73 6.85
C ILE A 3 1.00 -11.54 5.93
N ALA A 4 0.92 -11.73 4.61
CA ALA A 4 1.19 -10.66 3.64
C ALA A 4 0.17 -9.52 3.80
N TYR A 5 -1.11 -9.87 3.93
CA TYR A 5 -2.16 -8.89 4.21
C TYR A 5 -1.88 -8.10 5.48
N LYS A 6 -1.58 -8.80 6.59
CA LYS A 6 -1.22 -8.15 7.86
C LYS A 6 0.00 -7.24 7.72
N ARG A 7 1.03 -7.61 6.96
CA ARG A 7 2.21 -6.74 6.77
C ARG A 7 1.91 -5.51 5.94
N ASN A 8 1.08 -5.64 4.91
CA ASN A 8 0.74 -4.57 3.97
C ASN A 8 -0.19 -3.51 4.57
N THR A 9 -0.92 -3.85 5.65
CA THR A 9 -1.87 -2.96 6.32
C THR A 9 -1.37 -2.35 7.63
N ILE A 10 -0.19 -2.74 8.13
CA ILE A 10 0.36 -2.14 9.37
C ILE A 10 1.28 -0.95 9.03
N PRO A 11 1.04 0.24 9.62
CA PRO A 11 1.91 1.40 9.52
C PRO A 11 3.38 1.14 9.88
N ARG A 12 4.30 1.84 9.19
CA ARG A 12 5.75 1.76 9.46
C ARG A 12 6.32 3.14 9.76
N LYS A 13 7.09 3.24 10.85
CA LYS A 13 7.76 4.49 11.25
C LYS A 13 8.70 5.03 10.16
N SER A 14 9.40 4.15 9.45
CA SER A 14 10.27 4.49 8.31
C SER A 14 9.51 5.04 7.11
N LEU A 15 8.21 4.76 6.99
CA LEU A 15 7.33 5.26 5.94
C LEU A 15 6.51 6.49 6.41
N HIS A 16 6.99 7.19 7.44
CA HIS A 16 6.26 8.28 8.09
C HIS A 16 4.88 7.84 8.62
N TYR A 17 4.83 6.66 9.24
CA TYR A 17 3.62 6.03 9.75
C TYR A 17 2.55 5.71 8.68
N ARG A 18 2.95 5.55 7.42
CA ARG A 18 2.10 4.98 6.35
C ARG A 18 2.28 3.47 6.24
N THR A 19 1.29 2.80 5.67
CA THR A 19 1.33 1.36 5.38
C THR A 19 2.12 1.10 4.09
N PRO A 20 2.74 -0.09 3.93
CA PRO A 20 3.37 -0.45 2.65
C PRO A 20 2.41 -0.38 1.46
N LEU A 21 1.13 -0.71 1.66
CA LEU A 21 0.12 -0.63 0.60
C LEU A 21 -0.16 0.83 0.20
N GLU A 22 -0.35 1.73 1.15
CA GLU A 22 -0.56 3.17 0.85
C GLU A 22 0.61 3.77 0.08
N VAL A 23 1.84 3.44 0.48
CA VAL A 23 3.04 3.92 -0.23
C VAL A 23 3.09 3.37 -1.65
N PHE A 24 2.81 2.08 -1.84
CA PHE A 24 2.74 1.48 -3.17
C PHE A 24 1.70 2.15 -4.07
N LEU A 25 0.48 2.34 -3.56
CA LEU A 25 -0.60 2.99 -4.32
C LEU A 25 -0.29 4.45 -4.65
N SER A 26 0.50 5.14 -3.82
CA SER A 26 0.93 6.52 -4.11
C SER A 26 1.92 6.65 -5.28
N TYR A 27 2.53 5.55 -5.74
CA TYR A 27 3.38 5.54 -6.93
C TYR A 27 2.63 5.19 -8.22
N LEU A 28 1.37 4.77 -8.11
CA LEU A 28 0.55 4.40 -9.28
C LEU A 28 -0.18 5.63 -9.80
N ASP A 29 -0.21 5.76 -11.13
CA ASP A 29 -1.09 6.71 -11.79
C ASP A 29 -2.56 6.31 -11.58
N GLU A 30 -3.43 7.31 -11.53
CA GLU A 30 -4.88 7.14 -11.30
C GLU A 30 -5.53 6.24 -12.38
N ALA A 31 -5.01 6.28 -13.61
CA ALA A 31 -5.44 5.41 -14.70
C ALA A 31 -5.12 3.92 -14.44
N VAL A 32 -3.94 3.63 -13.88
CA VAL A 32 -3.54 2.26 -13.51
C VAL A 32 -4.40 1.79 -12.35
N LEU A 33 -4.60 2.63 -11.34
CA LEU A 33 -5.44 2.33 -10.18
C LEU A 33 -6.89 1.99 -10.60
N SER A 34 -7.44 2.73 -11.55
CA SER A 34 -8.79 2.53 -12.08
C SER A 34 -8.95 1.22 -12.86
N SER A 35 -7.85 0.63 -13.34
CA SER A 35 -7.87 -0.68 -14.05
C SER A 35 -7.71 -1.88 -13.12
N LEU A 36 -7.33 -1.64 -11.86
CA LEU A 36 -7.07 -2.66 -10.84
C LEU A 36 -8.27 -2.93 -9.94
N ILE A 37 -9.27 -2.05 -9.96
CA ILE A 37 -10.51 -2.07 -9.16
C ILE A 37 -11.69 -2.34 -10.08
#